data_AF-A0AAJ1UBE4-F1
#
_entry.id   AF-A0AAJ1UBE4-F1
#
_cell.length_a   1.000
_cell.length_b   1.000
_cell.length_c   1.000
_cell.angle_alpha   90.00
_cell.angle_beta   90.00
_cell.angle_gamma   90.00
#
_symmetry.space_group_name_H-M   'P 1'
#
loop_
_entity.id
_entity.type
_entity.pdbx_description
1 polymer ?
#
loop_
_entity_poly.entity_id
_entity_poly.type
_entity_poly.pdbx_seq_one_letter_code
_entity_poly.pdbx_strand_id
1 'polypeptide(L)'
;NYDKSLLENILPNQTAPSPLGHTWLYKNGGWSGIWRRIDETTTFDCYDQLSEDGDVVTYKVDIYISGEDVIILRKDSSDNNNPSLRGKLVDNGTKVKDEFGVWEAKIEQRRL
;
A
#
# COMPACT_ATOMS: atom_id res chain seq x y z
N ASN A 1 5.75 14.44 3.00
CA ASN A 1 6.85 13.77 3.71
C ASN A 1 6.45 13.50 5.15
N TYR A 2 6.17 12.24 5.46
CA TYR A 2 6.02 11.76 6.83
C TYR A 2 7.37 11.22 7.30
N ASP A 3 7.67 11.39 8.59
CA ASP A 3 8.81 10.71 9.20
C ASP A 3 8.42 9.27 9.52
N LYS A 4 9.02 8.33 8.81
CA LYS A 4 8.82 6.90 8.98
C LYS A 4 9.08 6.45 10.42
N SER A 5 10.13 6.99 11.05
CA SER A 5 10.53 6.58 12.41
C SER A 5 9.48 6.98 13.45
N LEU A 6 8.80 8.11 13.25
CA LEU A 6 7.69 8.52 14.11
C LEU A 6 6.51 7.56 13.97
N LEU A 7 6.16 7.15 12.74
CA LEU A 7 5.03 6.23 12.51
C LEU A 7 5.27 4.86 13.16
N GLU A 8 6.49 4.34 13.09
CA GLU A 8 6.86 3.06 13.70
C GLU A 8 6.84 3.09 15.23
N ASN A 9 7.09 4.25 15.83
CA ASN A 9 7.13 4.41 17.29
C ASN A 9 5.75 4.67 17.92
N ILE A 10 4.80 5.25 17.17
CA ILE A 10 3.50 5.66 17.72
C ILE A 10 2.36 4.71 17.36
N LEU A 11 2.51 3.92 16.30
CA LEU A 11 1.49 2.96 15.89
C LEU A 11 1.75 1.58 16.50
N PRO A 12 0.70 0.83 16.88
CA PRO A 12 0.87 -0.53 17.33
C PRO A 12 1.51 -1.38 16.22
N ASN A 13 2.27 -2.40 16.59
CA ASN A 13 2.85 -3.37 15.64
C ASN A 13 1.75 -3.95 14.74
N GLN A 14 1.92 -3.82 13.43
CA GLN A 14 0.90 -4.19 12.45
C GLN A 14 1.13 -5.58 11.85
N THR A 15 1.48 -6.62 12.62
CA THR A 15 1.83 -7.97 12.14
C THR A 15 0.65 -8.74 11.53
N ALA A 16 0.89 -9.68 10.60
CA ALA A 16 -0.19 -10.47 10.01
C ALA A 16 -0.74 -11.55 11.00
N PRO A 17 -2.06 -11.78 11.11
CA PRO A 17 -3.15 -11.13 10.38
C PRO A 17 -3.54 -9.78 11.02
N SER A 18 -3.05 -8.68 10.42
CA SER A 18 -3.44 -7.30 10.72
C SER A 18 -4.38 -6.78 9.64
N PRO A 19 -5.01 -5.59 9.84
CA PRO A 19 -5.70 -4.87 8.77
C PRO A 19 -4.87 -4.68 7.49
N LEU A 20 -3.54 -4.81 7.53
CA LEU A 20 -2.70 -4.76 6.33
C LEU A 20 -2.89 -5.98 5.42
N GLY A 21 -3.40 -7.11 5.91
CA GLY A 21 -3.43 -8.35 5.12
C GLY A 21 -2.04 -8.73 4.60
N HIS A 22 -2.00 -9.34 3.41
CA HIS A 22 -0.79 -9.89 2.80
C HIS A 22 -0.60 -9.46 1.34
N THR A 23 -1.67 -9.14 0.63
CA THR A 23 -1.62 -8.69 -0.76
C THR A 23 -2.57 -7.52 -0.95
N TRP A 24 -2.12 -6.46 -1.61
CA TRP A 24 -2.97 -5.35 -2.02
C TRP A 24 -3.08 -5.35 -3.53
N LEU A 25 -4.31 -5.33 -4.05
CA LEU A 25 -4.58 -5.17 -5.48
C LEU A 25 -4.87 -3.69 -5.73
N TYR A 26 -3.86 -2.96 -6.21
CA TYR A 26 -3.88 -1.52 -6.38
C TYR A 26 -4.39 -1.11 -7.76
N LYS A 27 -5.10 0.02 -7.83
CA LYS A 27 -5.53 0.66 -9.07
C LYS A 27 -5.42 2.17 -8.94
N ASN A 28 -4.89 2.83 -9.97
CA ASN A 28 -4.85 4.29 -10.08
C ASN A 28 -4.87 4.70 -11.55
N GLY A 29 -6.00 5.25 -12.00
CA GLY A 29 -6.21 5.53 -13.42
C GLY A 29 -5.97 4.29 -14.29
N GLY A 30 -5.03 4.38 -15.23
CA GLY A 30 -4.64 3.27 -16.11
C GLY A 30 -3.67 2.24 -15.49
N TRP A 31 -3.19 2.48 -14.27
CA TRP A 31 -2.27 1.58 -13.57
C TRP A 31 -3.02 0.52 -12.77
N SER A 32 -2.52 -0.71 -12.82
CA SER A 32 -2.94 -1.79 -11.93
C SER A 32 -1.71 -2.43 -11.29
N GLY A 33 -1.81 -2.74 -10.00
CA GLY A 33 -0.68 -3.21 -9.21
C GLY A 33 -0.99 -4.38 -8.31
N ILE A 34 0.04 -5.19 -8.04
CA ILE A 34 0.02 -6.25 -7.03
C ILE A 34 1.13 -5.93 -6.03
N TRP A 35 0.74 -5.61 -4.80
CA TRP A 35 1.68 -5.32 -3.73
C TRP A 35 1.67 -6.49 -2.74
N ARG A 36 2.82 -7.10 -2.51
CA ARG A 36 2.97 -8.28 -1.65
C ARG A 36 3.73 -7.91 -0.40
N ARG A 37 3.13 -8.21 0.75
CA ARG A 37 3.73 -7.93 2.04
C ARG A 37 4.98 -8.77 2.25
N ILE A 38 6.04 -8.12 2.74
CA ILE A 38 7.27 -8.78 3.13
C ILE A 38 7.11 -9.23 4.58
N ASP A 39 6.93 -10.55 4.75
CA ASP A 39 6.77 -11.19 6.06
C ASP A 39 5.74 -10.50 6.96
N GLU A 40 6.05 -10.32 8.24
CA GLU A 40 5.18 -9.67 9.21
C GLU A 40 5.48 -8.16 9.35
N THR A 41 6.16 -7.56 8.37
CA THR A 41 6.56 -6.14 8.41
C THR A 41 5.45 -5.23 7.86
N THR A 42 5.62 -3.90 7.94
CA THR A 42 4.77 -2.92 7.24
C THR A 42 5.16 -2.73 5.77
N THR A 43 6.21 -3.42 5.31
CA THR A 43 6.78 -3.23 3.98
C THR A 43 6.15 -4.18 2.96
N PHE A 44 5.92 -3.69 1.74
CA PHE A 44 5.43 -4.45 0.60
C PHE A 44 6.35 -4.27 -0.61
N ASP A 45 6.60 -5.37 -1.34
CA ASP A 45 7.14 -5.33 -2.70
C ASP A 45 6.00 -5.06 -3.68
N CYS A 46 6.17 -4.06 -4.53
CA CYS A 46 5.14 -3.57 -5.42
C CYS A 46 5.54 -3.76 -6.88
N TYR A 47 4.57 -4.21 -7.66
CA TYR A 47 4.64 -4.31 -9.10
C TYR A 47 3.40 -3.63 -9.68
N ASP A 48 3.59 -2.50 -10.36
CA ASP A 48 2.53 -1.77 -11.04
C ASP A 48 2.77 -1.78 -12.54
N GLN A 49 1.70 -1.97 -13.31
CA GLN A 49 1.73 -2.00 -14.75
C GLN A 49 0.69 -1.02 -15.33
N LEU A 50 1.12 -0.23 -16.32
CA LEU A 50 0.24 0.65 -17.08
C LEU A 50 -0.41 -0.14 -18.22
N SER A 51 -1.67 -0.54 -18.09
CA SER A 51 -2.37 -1.42 -19.08
C SER A 51 -1.63 -2.74 -19.39
N GLU A 52 -2.22 -3.67 -20.16
CA GLU A 52 -1.63 -5.01 -20.34
C GLU A 52 -0.27 -5.02 -21.08
N ASP A 53 0.05 -3.96 -21.85
CA ASP A 53 1.27 -3.86 -22.67
C ASP A 53 2.18 -2.68 -22.33
N GLY A 54 1.88 -1.90 -21.29
CA GLY A 54 2.63 -0.68 -20.98
C GLY A 54 3.71 -0.86 -19.92
N ASP A 55 4.23 0.28 -19.46
CA ASP A 55 5.36 0.35 -18.54
C ASP A 55 5.12 -0.43 -17.25
N VAL A 56 6.19 -1.07 -16.79
CA VAL A 56 6.24 -1.77 -15.51
C VAL A 56 7.11 -0.97 -14.57
N VAL A 57 6.56 -0.67 -13.39
CA VAL A 57 7.28 0.03 -12.34
C VAL A 57 7.31 -0.85 -11.10
N THR A 58 8.52 -1.10 -10.61
CA THR A 58 8.76 -1.83 -9.36
C THR A 58 9.21 -0.87 -8.29
N TYR A 59 8.75 -1.09 -7.06
CA TYR A 59 9.08 -0.27 -5.91
C TYR A 59 8.75 -1.00 -4.62
N LYS A 60 9.10 -0.40 -3.50
CA LYS A 60 8.62 -0.81 -2.18
C LYS A 60 7.72 0.24 -1.59
N VAL A 61 6.81 -0.17 -0.72
CA VAL A 61 6.08 0.76 0.14
C VAL A 61 6.17 0.34 1.59
N ASP A 62 6.20 1.30 2.49
CA ASP A 62 5.81 1.08 3.89
C ASP A 62 4.36 1.56 4.07
N ILE A 63 3.49 0.70 4.59
CA ILE A 63 2.07 1.00 4.80
C ILE A 63 1.77 1.02 6.29
N TYR A 64 1.10 2.09 6.71
CA TYR A 64 0.70 2.31 8.10
C TYR A 64 -0.81 2.57 8.16
N ILE A 65 -1.49 1.85 9.06
CA ILE A 65 -2.93 2.02 9.32
C ILE A 65 -3.14 2.55 10.75
N SER A 66 -3.97 3.57 10.94
CA SER A 66 -4.37 4.06 12.27
C SER A 66 -5.85 4.37 12.29
N GLY A 67 -6.64 3.55 13.00
CA GLY A 67 -8.10 3.58 12.85
C GLY A 67 -8.47 3.32 11.39
N GLU A 68 -9.12 4.29 10.74
CA GLU A 68 -9.43 4.23 9.31
C GLU A 68 -8.37 4.88 8.42
N ASP A 69 -7.43 5.66 8.98
CA ASP A 69 -6.41 6.35 8.22
C ASP A 69 -5.33 5.39 7.69
N VAL A 70 -4.98 5.56 6.42
CA VAL A 70 -3.92 4.80 5.75
C VAL A 70 -2.88 5.76 5.19
N ILE A 71 -1.62 5.53 5.54
CA ILE A 71 -0.46 6.24 4.98
C ILE A 71 0.40 5.23 4.25
N ILE A 72 0.80 5.55 3.02
CA ILE A 72 1.68 4.71 2.19
C ILE A 72 2.90 5.55 1.84
N LEU A 73 4.10 5.04 2.13
CA LEU A 73 5.36 5.69 1.82
C LEU A 73 6.09 4.88 0.75
N ARG A 74 6.09 5.35 -0.49
CA ARG A 74 6.82 4.70 -1.59
C ARG A 74 8.32 4.97 -1.49
N LYS A 75 9.12 3.97 -1.82
CA LYS A 75 10.58 4.00 -1.78
C LYS A 75 11.17 3.03 -2.82
N ASP A 76 12.46 3.18 -3.10
CA ASP A 76 13.24 2.26 -3.93
C ASP A 76 12.63 2.01 -5.32
N SER A 77 12.01 3.02 -5.92
CA SER A 77 11.29 2.86 -7.18
C SER A 77 12.19 2.85 -8.41
N SER A 78 11.84 2.02 -9.40
CA SER A 78 12.56 1.92 -10.68
C SER A 78 12.43 3.16 -11.57
N ASP A 79 11.41 3.99 -11.33
CA ASP A 79 11.13 5.24 -12.04
C ASP A 79 11.70 6.49 -11.33
N ASN A 80 12.44 6.31 -10.22
CA ASN A 80 12.96 7.37 -9.36
C ASN A 80 11.89 8.29 -8.71
N ASN A 81 10.60 7.94 -8.81
CA ASN A 81 9.51 8.66 -8.17
C ASN A 81 9.00 7.95 -6.91
N ASN A 82 9.15 8.61 -5.75
CA ASN A 82 8.85 8.05 -4.43
C ASN A 82 7.84 8.92 -3.63
N PRO A 83 6.60 9.09 -4.12
CA PRO A 83 5.59 9.88 -3.43
C PRO A 83 5.01 9.15 -2.21
N SER A 84 4.46 9.92 -1.27
CA SER A 84 3.58 9.39 -0.22
C SER A 84 2.11 9.47 -0.65
N LEU A 85 1.34 8.43 -0.41
CA LEU A 85 -0.11 8.40 -0.64
C LEU A 85 -0.87 8.38 0.70
N ARG A 86 -2.12 8.84 0.67
CA ARG A 86 -3.05 8.80 1.80
C ARG A 86 -4.37 8.21 1.35
N GLY A 87 -4.97 7.38 2.19
CA GLY A 87 -6.28 6.82 1.96
C GLY A 87 -7.02 6.53 3.25
N LYS A 88 -8.24 6.02 3.12
CA LYS A 88 -9.11 5.57 4.19
C LYS A 88 -9.49 4.12 3.96
N LEU A 89 -9.51 3.33 5.03
CA LEU A 89 -10.14 2.02 5.03
C LEU A 89 -11.65 2.18 4.79
N VAL A 90 -12.16 1.40 3.84
CA VAL A 90 -13.58 1.32 3.49
C VAL A 90 -13.98 -0.14 3.32
N ASP A 91 -15.25 -0.40 3.02
CA ASP A 91 -15.80 -1.75 2.84
C ASP A 91 -15.44 -2.68 4.01
N ASN A 92 -15.68 -2.21 5.25
CA ASN A 92 -15.35 -2.90 6.49
C ASN A 92 -13.87 -3.29 6.61
N GLY A 93 -12.97 -2.43 6.11
CA GLY A 93 -11.53 -2.64 6.17
C GLY A 93 -10.98 -3.58 5.10
N THR A 94 -11.77 -3.93 4.07
CA THR A 94 -11.33 -4.79 2.97
C THR A 94 -10.80 -4.01 1.76
N LYS A 95 -10.95 -2.68 1.77
CA LYS A 95 -10.40 -1.79 0.74
C LYS A 95 -9.83 -0.52 1.34
N VAL A 96 -8.95 0.12 0.58
CA VAL A 96 -8.46 1.48 0.81
C VAL A 96 -8.81 2.34 -0.38
N LYS A 97 -9.25 3.58 -0.15
CA LYS A 97 -9.46 4.60 -1.19
C LYS A 97 -8.91 5.94 -0.75
N ASP A 98 -8.45 6.76 -1.67
CA ASP A 98 -8.23 8.17 -1.33
C ASP A 98 -9.54 8.96 -1.27
N GLU A 99 -9.44 10.20 -0.77
CA GLU A 99 -10.58 11.10 -0.58
C GLU A 99 -11.30 11.44 -1.89
N PHE A 100 -10.58 11.36 -3.02
CA PHE A 100 -11.08 11.74 -4.34
C PHE A 100 -11.45 10.55 -5.24
N GLY A 101 -11.24 9.32 -4.77
CA GLY A 101 -11.45 8.09 -5.54
C GLY A 101 -10.52 7.93 -6.75
N VAL A 102 -9.38 8.63 -6.78
CA VAL A 102 -8.39 8.57 -7.87
C VAL A 102 -7.64 7.24 -7.83
N TRP A 103 -7.39 6.72 -6.62
CA TRP A 103 -6.80 5.41 -6.45
C TRP A 103 -7.52 4.59 -5.38
N GLU A 104 -7.47 3.28 -5.56
CA GLU A 104 -7.99 2.31 -4.61
C GLU A 104 -7.08 1.08 -4.50
N ALA A 105 -7.18 0.37 -3.38
CA ALA A 105 -6.55 -0.93 -3.21
C ALA A 105 -7.50 -1.89 -2.49
N LYS A 106 -7.64 -3.11 -3.02
CA LYS A 106 -8.31 -4.20 -2.29
C LYS A 106 -7.29 -4.92 -1.42
N ILE A 107 -7.61 -5.10 -0.14
CA ILE A 107 -6.77 -5.82 0.81
C ILE A 107 -7.16 -7.30 0.80
N GLU A 108 -6.23 -8.16 0.44
CA GLU A 108 -6.37 -9.61 0.51
C GLU A 108 -5.52 -10.17 1.64
N GLN A 109 -6.15 -10.97 2.51
CA GLN A 109 -5.52 -11.58 3.68
C GLN A 109 -4.86 -12.93 3.36
N ARG A 110 -4.31 -13.12 2.15
CA ARG A 110 -3.73 -14.42 1.75
C ARG A 110 -2.34 -14.67 2.36
N ARG A 111 -2.25 -15.51 3.38
CA ARG A 111 -1.19 -16.52 3.51
C ARG A 111 -1.89 -17.84 3.82
N LEU A 112 -1.70 -18.83 2.96
CA LEU A 112 -2.09 -20.23 3.22
C LEU A 112 -1.22 -20.78 4.36
#